data_AF-N8YJA2-F1
#
_entry.id   AF-N8YJA2-F1
#
_cell.length_a   1.000
_cell.length_b   1.000
_cell.length_c   1.000
_cell.angle_alpha   90.00
_cell.angle_beta   90.00
_cell.angle_gamma   90.00
#
_symmetry.space_group_name_H-M   'P 1'
#
loop_
_entity.id
_entity.type
_entity.pdbx_description
1 polymer ?
#
loop_
_entity_poly.entity_id
_entity_poly.type
_entity_poly.pdbx_seq_one_letter_code
_entity_poly.pdbx_strand_id
1 'polypeptide(L)'
;MKKTLIGLTIVAVLTITGCATTPSKPRTFDQLGQYTTVPLNDHSYRISFQGNSNMSFGTAEEINLVKAAQTTLLNGFTYFKVLDDPSNRSQQPPRKAVVYPSTNYYPYGWGYRRHPMFWNDPFYDMPQVVNIDPVQISYTIECYKDKKSSPNDAFDARLILQSLGPKYGVSPTGQVLQPQPDTVTSKQ
;
A
#
# COMPACT_ATOMS: atom_id res chain seq x y z
N MET A 1 -14.99 -58.20 16.04
CA MET A 1 -15.07 -57.26 14.90
C MET A 1 -15.65 -55.88 15.28
N LYS A 2 -15.46 -55.39 16.53
CA LYS A 2 -15.90 -54.04 16.95
C LYS A 2 -14.74 -53.07 17.22
N LYS A 3 -13.54 -53.59 17.52
CA LYS A 3 -12.34 -52.80 17.82
C LYS A 3 -11.66 -52.21 16.57
N THR A 4 -11.85 -52.84 15.41
CA THR A 4 -11.26 -52.39 14.14
C THR A 4 -12.04 -51.24 13.48
N LEU A 5 -13.34 -51.13 13.76
CA LEU A 5 -14.19 -50.05 13.24
C LEU A 5 -13.95 -48.70 13.95
N ILE A 6 -13.53 -48.71 15.21
CA ILE A 6 -13.26 -47.49 16.00
C ILE A 6 -11.91 -46.86 15.60
N GLY A 7 -10.92 -47.67 15.23
CA GLY A 7 -9.61 -47.18 14.82
C GLY A 7 -9.63 -46.43 13.49
N LEU A 8 -10.50 -46.84 12.55
CA LEU A 8 -10.58 -46.23 11.22
C LEU A 8 -11.22 -44.82 11.27
N THR A 9 -12.12 -44.58 12.22
CA THR A 9 -12.79 -43.27 12.39
C THR A 9 -11.88 -42.20 13.00
N ILE A 10 -10.86 -42.56 13.79
CA ILE A 10 -9.96 -41.58 14.43
C ILE A 10 -8.92 -41.04 13.43
N VAL A 11 -8.53 -41.83 12.44
CA VAL A 11 -7.54 -41.42 11.42
C VAL A 11 -8.13 -40.41 10.42
N ALA A 12 -9.44 -40.47 10.15
CA ALA A 12 -10.09 -39.58 9.17
C ALA A 12 -10.25 -38.13 9.66
N VAL A 13 -10.29 -37.87 10.97
CA VAL A 13 -10.59 -36.53 11.52
C VAL A 13 -9.36 -35.60 11.57
N LEU A 14 -8.14 -36.14 11.51
CA LEU A 14 -6.90 -35.35 11.61
C LEU A 14 -6.44 -34.68 10.31
N THR A 15 -7.16 -34.87 9.19
CA THR A 15 -6.74 -34.35 7.87
C THR A 15 -7.41 -33.05 7.44
N ILE A 16 -8.32 -32.47 8.25
CA ILE A 16 -9.14 -31.31 7.84
C ILE A 16 -8.71 -29.99 8.53
N THR A 17 -7.75 -30.00 9.46
CA THR A 17 -7.26 -28.77 10.10
C THR A 17 -6.14 -28.12 9.27
N GLY A 18 -6.50 -27.53 8.14
CA GLY A 18 -5.58 -26.86 7.24
C GLY A 18 -6.21 -25.73 6.44
N CYS A 19 -7.13 -24.97 7.04
CA CYS A 19 -7.57 -23.71 6.43
C CYS A 19 -6.37 -22.75 6.41
N ALA A 20 -5.89 -22.50 5.21
CA ALA A 20 -4.73 -21.69 4.87
C ALA A 20 -4.80 -20.28 5.48
N THR A 21 -4.10 -20.06 6.59
CA THR A 21 -3.57 -18.74 6.91
C THR A 21 -2.40 -18.48 5.99
N THR A 22 -2.66 -18.01 4.77
CA THR A 22 -1.59 -17.48 3.92
C THR A 22 -0.96 -16.29 4.62
N PRO A 23 0.34 -16.34 4.98
CA PRO A 23 1.03 -15.18 5.51
C PRO A 23 0.94 -14.08 4.46
N SER A 24 0.38 -12.93 4.82
CA SER A 24 0.42 -11.76 3.96
C SER A 24 1.89 -11.38 3.80
N LYS A 25 2.48 -11.71 2.64
CA LYS A 25 3.88 -11.38 2.36
C LYS A 25 4.07 -9.88 2.59
N PRO A 26 5.09 -9.47 3.36
CA PRO A 26 5.37 -8.05 3.54
C PRO A 26 5.58 -7.41 2.16
N ARG A 27 4.84 -6.32 1.91
CA ARG A 27 4.96 -5.59 0.65
C ARG A 27 6.28 -4.84 0.64
N THR A 28 6.99 -4.94 -0.47
CA THR A 28 8.20 -4.13 -0.71
C THR A 28 7.83 -2.68 -1.02
N PHE A 29 8.81 -1.78 -0.95
CA PHE A 29 8.62 -0.37 -1.28
C PHE A 29 7.96 -0.18 -2.65
N ASP A 30 8.44 -0.88 -3.67
CA ASP A 30 7.91 -0.80 -5.03
C ASP A 30 6.48 -1.38 -5.18
N GLN A 31 5.99 -2.10 -4.17
CA GLN A 31 4.62 -2.67 -4.12
C GLN A 31 3.64 -1.81 -3.31
N LEU A 32 4.08 -0.70 -2.72
CA LEU A 32 3.21 0.22 -1.98
C LEU A 32 2.26 1.01 -2.90
N GLY A 33 2.66 1.21 -4.15
CA GLY A 33 1.90 1.91 -5.19
C GLY A 33 2.65 1.94 -6.50
N GLN A 34 2.21 2.82 -7.41
CA GLN A 34 2.91 3.06 -8.68
C GLN A 34 3.77 4.31 -8.55
N TYR A 35 5.04 4.18 -8.91
CA TYR A 35 6.00 5.28 -8.93
C TYR A 35 6.34 5.62 -10.36
N THR A 36 6.36 6.91 -10.69
CA THR A 36 6.85 7.41 -11.96
C THR A 36 7.89 8.49 -11.73
N THR A 37 9.10 8.29 -12.24
CA THR A 37 10.20 9.25 -12.17
C THR A 37 10.53 9.74 -13.57
N VAL A 38 10.33 11.02 -13.84
CA VAL A 38 10.59 11.65 -15.14
C VAL A 38 11.70 12.69 -14.95
N PRO A 39 12.85 12.54 -15.61
CA PRO A 39 13.86 13.59 -15.62
C PRO A 39 13.32 14.80 -16.39
N LEU A 40 13.38 15.98 -15.77
CA LEU A 40 12.99 17.25 -16.41
C LEU A 40 14.22 18.02 -16.92
N ASN A 41 15.34 17.88 -16.24
CA ASN A 41 16.65 18.43 -16.58
C ASN A 41 17.74 17.57 -15.95
N ASP A 42 19.02 17.89 -16.17
CA ASP A 42 20.15 17.14 -15.61
C ASP A 42 20.09 17.03 -14.07
N HIS A 43 19.59 18.07 -13.41
CA HIS A 43 19.49 18.16 -11.95
C HIS A 43 18.04 18.22 -11.43
N SER A 44 17.03 18.10 -12.28
CA SER A 44 15.64 18.18 -11.85
C SER A 44 14.79 17.00 -12.32
N TYR A 45 13.93 16.53 -11.42
CA TYR A 45 13.15 15.31 -11.61
C TYR A 45 11.71 15.54 -11.15
N ARG A 46 10.75 15.02 -11.91
CA ARG A 46 9.35 14.91 -11.49
C ARG A 46 9.10 13.50 -10.99
N ILE A 47 8.61 13.39 -9.76
CA ILE A 47 8.36 12.13 -9.08
C ILE A 47 6.89 12.11 -8.70
N SER A 48 6.15 11.21 -9.32
CA SER A 48 4.73 11.00 -9.02
C SER A 48 4.54 9.65 -8.35
N PHE A 49 3.65 9.64 -7.37
CA PHE A 49 3.21 8.45 -6.66
C PHE A 49 1.71 8.32 -6.77
N GLN A 50 1.26 7.12 -7.14
CA GLN A 50 -0.15 6.74 -7.14
C GLN A 50 -0.36 5.58 -6.18
N GLY A 51 -1.03 5.86 -5.07
CA GLY A 51 -1.40 4.89 -4.04
C GLY A 51 -2.82 4.36 -4.20
N ASN A 52 -3.20 3.44 -3.31
CA ASN A 52 -4.57 2.95 -3.22
C ASN A 52 -5.52 4.05 -2.72
N SER A 53 -6.81 3.97 -3.07
CA SER A 53 -7.82 4.94 -2.65
C SER A 53 -8.08 4.98 -1.13
N ASN A 54 -7.70 3.93 -0.41
CA ASN A 54 -7.80 3.85 1.05
C ASN A 54 -6.56 4.41 1.79
N MET A 55 -5.51 4.80 1.07
CA MET A 55 -4.31 5.37 1.68
C MET A 55 -4.56 6.81 2.13
N SER A 56 -3.96 7.25 3.24
CA SER A 56 -4.04 8.66 3.62
C SER A 56 -3.07 9.52 2.79
N PHE A 57 -3.48 10.75 2.51
CA PHE A 57 -2.64 11.70 1.77
C PHE A 57 -1.26 11.90 2.43
N GLY A 58 -1.23 12.09 3.76
CA GLY A 58 0.03 12.25 4.49
C GLY A 58 0.97 11.04 4.37
N THR A 59 0.42 9.82 4.30
CA THR A 59 1.23 8.62 4.06
C THR A 59 1.79 8.61 2.63
N ALA A 60 0.96 8.97 1.64
CA ALA A 60 1.40 9.06 0.25
C ALA A 60 2.48 10.15 0.06
N GLU A 61 2.37 11.27 0.77
CA GLU A 61 3.33 12.38 0.77
C GLU A 61 4.67 11.94 1.34
N GLU A 62 4.63 11.27 2.49
CA GLU A 62 5.82 10.70 3.12
C GLU A 62 6.51 9.64 2.23
N ILE A 63 5.73 8.76 1.60
CA ILE A 63 6.23 7.76 0.65
C ILE A 63 6.89 8.44 -0.57
N ASN A 64 6.26 9.47 -1.11
CA ASN A 64 6.80 10.20 -2.27
C ASN A 64 8.07 10.97 -1.89
N LEU A 65 8.15 11.51 -0.68
CA LEU A 65 9.35 12.15 -0.15
C LEU A 65 10.51 11.15 -0.01
N VAL A 66 10.24 9.93 0.46
CA VAL A 66 11.23 8.85 0.50
C VAL A 66 11.69 8.47 -0.91
N LYS A 67 10.77 8.40 -1.89
CA LYS A 67 11.12 8.16 -3.29
C LYS A 67 11.99 9.28 -3.87
N ALA A 68 11.72 10.53 -3.49
CA ALA A 68 12.54 11.68 -3.87
C ALA A 68 13.96 11.59 -3.32
N ALA A 69 14.10 11.28 -2.03
CA ALA A 69 15.41 11.08 -1.42
C ALA A 69 16.16 9.90 -2.06
N GLN A 70 15.47 8.78 -2.33
CA GLN A 70 16.03 7.64 -3.05
C GLN A 70 16.55 8.04 -4.43
N THR A 71 15.73 8.72 -5.22
CA THR A 71 16.08 9.17 -6.58
C THR A 71 17.27 10.14 -6.56
N THR A 72 17.34 11.01 -5.56
CA THR A 72 18.45 11.96 -5.38
C THR A 72 19.78 11.22 -5.18
N LEU A 73 19.81 10.24 -4.26
CA LEU A 73 21.04 9.48 -3.98
C LEU A 73 21.45 8.59 -5.15
N LEU A 74 20.48 7.94 -5.81
CA LEU A 74 20.76 7.04 -6.94
C LEU A 74 21.35 7.79 -8.14
N ASN A 75 20.97 9.05 -8.34
CA ASN A 75 21.54 9.91 -9.39
C ASN A 75 22.85 10.61 -8.97
N GLY A 76 23.41 10.29 -7.80
CA GLY A 76 24.71 10.81 -7.35
C GLY A 76 24.66 12.21 -6.71
N PHE A 77 23.48 12.67 -6.30
CA PHE A 77 23.29 13.90 -5.53
C PHE A 77 23.13 13.57 -4.03
N THR A 78 23.21 14.58 -3.16
CA THR A 78 23.04 14.40 -1.70
C THR A 78 21.93 15.25 -1.12
N TYR A 79 21.68 16.41 -1.71
CA TYR A 79 20.65 17.35 -1.27
C TYR A 79 19.60 17.51 -2.36
N PHE A 80 18.36 17.76 -1.97
CA PHE A 80 17.32 18.15 -2.92
C PHE A 80 16.35 19.14 -2.30
N LYS A 81 15.73 19.95 -3.15
CA LYS A 81 14.64 20.85 -2.78
C LYS A 81 13.38 20.44 -3.52
N VAL A 82 12.26 20.40 -2.81
CA VAL A 82 10.94 20.23 -3.44
C VAL A 82 10.50 21.60 -3.94
N LEU A 83 10.26 21.70 -5.25
CA LEU A 83 9.72 22.90 -5.87
C LEU A 83 8.22 22.97 -5.65
N ASP A 84 7.74 24.19 -5.43
CA ASP A 84 6.33 24.48 -5.27
C ASP A 84 5.60 24.21 -6.60
N ASP A 85 4.86 23.10 -6.65
CA ASP A 85 4.00 22.78 -7.80
C ASP A 85 2.55 23.17 -7.46
N PRO A 86 1.94 24.13 -8.17
CA PRO A 86 0.54 24.50 -7.94
C PRO A 86 -0.42 23.31 -8.11
N SER A 87 -0.04 22.28 -8.88
CA SER A 87 -0.84 21.05 -9.01
C SER A 87 -0.91 20.21 -7.73
N ASN A 88 0.05 20.35 -6.80
CA ASN A 88 -0.05 19.76 -5.46
C ASN A 88 -0.96 20.56 -4.53
N ARG A 89 -1.14 21.86 -4.77
CA ARG A 89 -2.00 22.72 -3.93
C ARG A 89 -3.48 22.55 -4.25
N SER A 90 -3.83 22.24 -5.50
CA SER A 90 -5.21 21.93 -5.88
C SER A 90 -5.59 20.53 -5.41
N GLN A 91 -5.77 20.36 -4.10
CA GLN A 91 -6.34 19.17 -3.52
C GLN A 91 -7.82 19.09 -3.95
N GLN A 92 -8.09 18.39 -5.04
CA GLN A 92 -9.48 18.03 -5.33
C GLN A 92 -9.89 16.98 -4.29
N PRO A 93 -11.02 17.19 -3.57
CA PRO A 93 -11.50 16.18 -2.65
C PRO A 93 -11.72 14.89 -3.43
N PRO A 94 -11.26 13.72 -2.93
CA PRO A 94 -11.41 12.47 -3.64
C PRO A 94 -12.89 12.23 -3.94
N ARG A 95 -13.23 11.83 -5.17
CA ARG A 95 -14.63 11.53 -5.49
C ARG A 95 -15.09 10.35 -4.65
N LYS A 96 -16.22 10.56 -3.99
CA LYS A 96 -16.87 9.57 -3.14
C LYS A 96 -18.05 8.97 -3.89
N ALA A 97 -18.11 7.65 -3.97
CA ALA A 97 -19.32 6.94 -4.38
C ALA A 97 -20.06 6.47 -3.14
N VAL A 98 -21.37 6.63 -3.18
CA VAL A 98 -22.29 5.92 -2.29
C VAL A 98 -22.61 4.60 -2.98
N VAL A 99 -22.06 3.51 -2.47
CA VAL A 99 -22.31 2.15 -2.98
C VAL A 99 -23.43 1.54 -2.17
N TYR A 100 -24.52 1.19 -2.84
CA TYR A 100 -25.61 0.44 -2.25
C TYR A 100 -25.30 -1.07 -2.34
N PRO A 101 -25.57 -1.85 -1.30
CA PRO A 101 -25.52 -3.31 -1.37
C PRO A 101 -26.41 -3.79 -2.52
N SER A 102 -25.87 -4.62 -3.42
CA SER A 102 -26.67 -5.21 -4.48
C SER A 102 -27.74 -6.11 -3.85
N THR A 103 -29.02 -5.89 -4.17
CA THR A 103 -30.07 -6.85 -3.82
C THR A 103 -29.71 -8.18 -4.48
N ASN A 104 -29.36 -9.17 -3.67
CA ASN A 104 -28.96 -10.47 -4.16
C ASN A 104 -30.17 -11.12 -4.84
N TYR A 105 -30.27 -11.01 -6.18
CA TYR A 105 -31.30 -11.66 -6.97
C TYR A 105 -30.98 -13.14 -6.98
N TYR A 106 -31.53 -13.88 -6.02
CA TYR A 106 -31.36 -15.32 -5.93
C TYR A 106 -32.04 -15.98 -7.15
N PRO A 107 -31.30 -16.67 -8.03
CA PRO A 107 -31.93 -17.50 -9.05
C PRO A 107 -32.63 -18.65 -8.33
N TYR A 108 -33.95 -18.68 -8.51
CA TYR A 108 -34.90 -19.71 -8.10
C TYR A 108 -34.28 -21.07 -7.79
N GLY A 109 -34.01 -21.34 -6.51
CA GLY A 109 -33.40 -22.57 -6.02
C GLY A 109 -33.92 -22.87 -4.62
N TRP A 110 -34.60 -24.01 -4.49
CA TRP A 110 -35.32 -24.47 -3.31
C TRP A 110 -34.59 -24.33 -1.97
N GLY A 111 -35.31 -23.80 -0.98
CA GLY A 111 -35.07 -24.09 0.43
C GLY A 111 -34.43 -22.93 1.20
N TYR A 112 -35.24 -21.93 1.54
CA TYR A 112 -35.37 -21.29 2.87
C TYR A 112 -36.20 -20.02 2.63
N ARG A 113 -37.49 -20.06 3.00
CA ARG A 113 -38.40 -18.93 2.86
C ARG A 113 -37.97 -17.80 3.79
N ARG A 114 -37.17 -16.84 3.31
CA ARG A 114 -37.28 -15.47 3.81
C ARG A 114 -38.52 -14.85 3.17
N HIS A 115 -39.46 -14.46 4.03
CA HIS A 115 -40.77 -13.96 3.66
C HIS A 115 -40.65 -12.67 2.80
N PRO A 116 -41.42 -12.51 1.71
CA PRO A 116 -41.24 -11.45 0.71
C PRO A 116 -41.94 -10.14 1.09
N MET A 117 -41.75 -9.65 2.33
CA MET A 117 -42.43 -8.43 2.77
C MET A 117 -41.56 -7.62 3.76
N PHE A 118 -40.90 -6.58 3.22
CA PHE A 118 -40.69 -5.30 3.89
C PHE A 118 -39.93 -5.30 5.23
N TRP A 119 -38.69 -5.77 5.25
CA TRP A 119 -37.72 -5.23 6.22
C TRP A 119 -36.41 -4.97 5.48
N ASN A 120 -36.16 -3.70 5.14
CA ASN A 120 -34.80 -3.24 4.88
C ASN A 120 -34.04 -3.51 6.17
N ASP A 121 -33.09 -4.45 6.15
CA ASP A 121 -32.33 -4.78 7.34
C ASP A 121 -31.33 -3.64 7.55
N PRO A 122 -31.51 -2.77 8.57
CA PRO A 122 -30.69 -1.58 8.74
C PRO A 122 -29.21 -1.92 8.96
N PHE A 123 -28.87 -3.19 9.24
CA PHE A 123 -27.51 -3.65 9.43
C PHE A 123 -26.82 -4.08 8.13
N TYR A 124 -27.56 -4.51 7.11
CA TYR A 124 -27.00 -5.06 5.86
C TYR A 124 -27.29 -4.22 4.62
N ASP A 125 -28.35 -3.41 4.62
CA ASP A 125 -28.75 -2.56 3.50
C ASP A 125 -28.18 -1.12 3.60
N MET A 126 -27.22 -0.88 4.51
CA MET A 126 -26.65 0.45 4.69
C MET A 126 -25.72 0.83 3.52
N PRO A 127 -25.91 2.01 2.90
CA PRO A 127 -25.02 2.48 1.87
C PRO A 127 -23.64 2.78 2.46
N GLN A 128 -22.60 2.29 1.79
CA GLN A 128 -21.22 2.54 2.17
C GLN A 128 -20.62 3.64 1.30
N VAL A 129 -19.96 4.61 1.92
CA VAL A 129 -19.25 5.67 1.21
C VAL A 129 -17.82 5.22 0.99
N VAL A 130 -17.44 4.99 -0.26
CA VAL A 130 -16.08 4.60 -0.63
C VAL A 130 -15.41 5.68 -1.46
N ASN A 131 -14.12 5.90 -1.20
CA ASN A 131 -13.29 6.74 -2.07
C ASN A 131 -12.96 5.93 -3.32
N ILE A 132 -13.32 6.47 -4.48
CA ILE A 132 -13.09 5.80 -5.77
C ILE A 132 -11.70 6.18 -6.29
N ASP A 133 -11.33 7.44 -6.12
CA ASP A 133 -10.12 7.98 -6.71
C ASP A 133 -8.88 7.52 -5.93
N PRO A 134 -7.83 7.07 -6.63
CA PRO A 134 -6.55 6.77 -6.00
C PRO A 134 -5.91 8.06 -5.46
N VAL A 135 -5.14 7.94 -4.39
CA VAL A 135 -4.34 9.07 -3.91
C VAL A 135 -3.17 9.27 -4.87
N GLN A 136 -3.04 10.48 -5.40
CA GLN A 136 -1.97 10.86 -6.31
C GLN A 136 -1.24 12.10 -5.78
N ILE A 137 0.08 12.05 -5.80
CA ILE A 137 0.96 13.15 -5.37
C ILE A 137 2.12 13.25 -6.35
N SER A 138 2.51 14.46 -6.74
CA SER A 138 3.64 14.67 -7.64
C SER A 138 4.60 15.74 -7.14
N TYR A 139 5.83 15.38 -6.80
CA TYR A 139 6.87 16.35 -6.46
C TYR A 139 7.75 16.63 -7.65
N THR A 140 7.99 17.92 -7.89
CA THR A 140 9.09 18.34 -8.73
C THR A 140 10.25 18.65 -7.79
N ILE A 141 11.39 17.99 -7.98
CA ILE A 141 12.58 18.16 -7.15
C ILE A 141 13.74 18.72 -7.96
N GLU A 142 14.54 19.54 -7.30
CA GLU A 142 15.83 20.03 -7.80
C GLU A 142 16.95 19.48 -6.91
N CYS A 143 17.95 18.87 -7.50
CA CYS A 143 18.99 18.11 -6.81
C CYS A 143 20.33 18.85 -6.81
N TYR A 144 21.11 18.67 -5.74
CA TYR A 144 22.40 19.31 -5.52
C TYR A 144 23.41 18.33 -4.94
N LYS A 145 24.67 18.44 -5.36
CA LYS A 145 25.77 17.58 -4.89
C LYS A 145 26.36 18.02 -3.56
N ASP A 146 26.35 19.31 -3.29
CA ASP A 146 27.02 19.90 -2.13
C ASP A 146 26.10 20.87 -1.40
N LYS A 147 26.26 20.94 -0.08
CA LYS A 147 25.52 21.88 0.79
C LYS A 147 25.75 23.35 0.42
N LYS A 148 26.90 23.66 -0.20
CA LYS A 148 27.24 25.03 -0.64
C LYS A 148 26.44 25.47 -1.88
N SER A 149 26.07 24.52 -2.74
CA SER A 149 25.25 24.80 -3.93
C SER A 149 23.76 24.71 -3.63
N SER A 150 23.38 24.04 -2.55
CA SER A 150 21.99 23.89 -2.16
C SER A 150 21.48 25.13 -1.43
N PRO A 151 20.23 25.52 -1.64
CA PRO A 151 19.58 26.56 -0.84
C PRO A 151 19.39 26.10 0.61
N ASN A 152 19.16 27.05 1.52
CA ASN A 152 19.09 26.78 2.97
C ASN A 152 17.89 25.90 3.38
N ASP A 153 16.88 25.82 2.51
CA ASP A 153 15.67 25.00 2.66
C ASP A 153 15.77 23.64 1.93
N ALA A 154 16.94 23.27 1.41
CA ALA A 154 17.15 21.96 0.82
C ALA A 154 17.21 20.86 1.89
N PHE A 155 16.61 19.72 1.57
CA PHE A 155 16.62 18.53 2.39
C PHE A 155 17.87 17.68 2.11
N ASP A 156 18.38 17.04 3.16
CA ASP A 156 19.42 16.01 3.04
C ASP A 156 18.74 14.66 2.77
N ALA A 157 19.03 14.07 1.61
CA ALA A 157 18.43 12.80 1.21
C ALA A 157 18.82 11.64 2.13
N ARG A 158 20.05 11.66 2.68
CA ARG A 158 20.52 10.59 3.57
C ARG A 158 19.78 10.62 4.91
N LEU A 159 19.56 11.81 5.46
CA LEU A 159 18.81 11.97 6.72
C LEU A 159 17.35 11.52 6.56
N ILE A 160 16.72 11.84 5.42
CA ILE A 160 15.36 11.38 5.12
C ILE A 160 15.32 9.85 5.03
N LEU A 161 16.23 9.23 4.28
CA LEU A 161 16.24 7.76 4.18
C LEU A 161 16.62 7.07 5.48
N GLN A 162 17.42 7.70 6.34
CA GLN A 162 17.75 7.15 7.66
C GLN A 162 16.55 7.20 8.63
N SER A 163 15.73 8.25 8.55
CA SER A 163 14.58 8.46 9.44
C SER A 163 13.31 7.76 8.95
N LEU A 164 13.00 7.89 7.66
CA LEU A 164 11.75 7.42 7.06
C LEU A 164 11.94 6.14 6.22
N GLY A 165 13.14 5.90 5.69
CA GLY A 165 13.41 4.73 4.83
C GLY A 165 13.05 3.38 5.47
N PRO A 166 13.48 3.08 6.73
CA PRO A 166 13.18 1.81 7.37
C PRO A 166 11.68 1.51 7.51
N LYS A 167 10.86 2.56 7.70
CA LYS A 167 9.39 2.43 7.81
C LYS A 167 8.76 1.88 6.53
N TYR A 168 9.37 2.13 5.37
CA TYR A 168 8.87 1.71 4.07
C TYR A 168 9.74 0.65 3.37
N GLY A 169 10.71 0.07 4.09
CA GLY A 169 11.59 -0.95 3.52
C GLY A 169 12.65 -0.40 2.57
N VAL A 170 13.13 0.81 2.80
CA VAL A 170 14.24 1.42 2.06
C VAL A 170 15.44 1.60 3.00
N SER A 171 16.61 1.17 2.56
CA SER A 171 17.85 1.36 3.33
C SER A 171 18.31 2.82 3.28
N PRO A 172 19.18 3.26 4.22
CA PRO A 172 19.75 4.61 4.21
C PRO A 172 20.53 4.96 2.93
N THR A 173 20.91 3.96 2.14
CA THR A 173 21.64 4.14 0.87
C THR A 173 20.71 4.26 -0.35
N GLY A 174 19.39 4.13 -0.16
CA GLY A 174 18.40 4.14 -1.24
C GLY A 174 18.16 2.77 -1.88
N GLN A 175 18.75 1.70 -1.37
CA GLN A 175 18.44 0.34 -1.83
C GLN A 175 17.15 -0.15 -1.19
N VAL A 176 16.26 -0.75 -1.99
CA VAL A 176 15.03 -1.38 -1.49
C VAL A 176 15.40 -2.65 -0.73
N LEU A 177 14.95 -2.76 0.52
CA LEU A 177 15.11 -3.95 1.32
C LEU A 177 14.15 -5.01 0.78
N GLN A 178 14.72 -6.08 0.22
CA GLN A 178 13.93 -7.25 -0.10
C GLN A 178 13.42 -7.89 1.20
N PRO A 179 12.18 -8.38 1.25
CA PRO A 179 11.72 -9.10 2.42
C PRO A 179 12.56 -10.37 2.51
N GLN A 180 13.31 -10.53 3.60
CA GLN A 180 14.06 -11.75 3.81
C GLN A 180 13.08 -12.92 3.80
N PRO A 181 13.36 -14.01 3.04
CA PRO A 181 12.56 -15.21 3.18
C PRO A 181 12.69 -15.68 4.62
N ASP A 182 11.57 -15.82 5.32
CA ASP A 182 11.54 -16.38 6.67
C ASP A 182 12.23 -17.74 6.63
N THR A 183 13.49 -17.82 7.07
CA THR A 183 14.13 -19.09 7.37
C THR A 183 13.38 -19.63 8.58
N VAL A 184 12.42 -20.51 8.32
CA VAL A 184 11.77 -21.33 9.35
C VAL A 184 12.88 -22.13 10.02
N THR A 185 13.36 -21.65 11.16
CA THR A 185 14.23 -22.43 12.04
C THR A 185 13.39 -23.59 12.55
N SER A 186 13.42 -24.70 11.81
CA SER A 186 12.97 -26.00 12.26
C SER A 186 13.80 -26.37 13.48
N LYS A 187 13.32 -26.00 14.68
CA LYS A 187 13.79 -26.64 15.91
C LYS A 187 13.37 -28.10 15.84
N GLN A 188 14.33 -28.97 15.55
CA GLN A 188 14.28 -30.39 15.87
C GLN A 188 14.28 -30.59 17.39
#